data_AF-A0A959I229-F1
#
_entry.id   AF-A0A959I229-F1
#
_cell.length_a   1.000
_cell.length_b   1.000
_cell.length_c   1.000
_cell.angle_alpha   90.00
_cell.angle_beta   90.00
_cell.angle_gamma   90.00
#
_symmetry.space_group_name_H-M   'P 1'
#
loop_
_entity.id
_entity.type
_entity.pdbx_description
1 polymer ?
#
loop_
_entity_poly.entity_id
_entity_poly.type
_entity_poly.pdbx_seq_one_letter_code
_entity_poly.pdbx_strand_id
1 'polypeptide(L)'
;PGNKIWAGHSKGLVILDTRSKSYSRVTSQNGLPVKGVLSITPDLEGGIWFTGKYNLCRFDGQRYHCFDASSDIESFLYMSSALGQDGQVLFGGANGLYAFYPGEIDLAGNTEPPRIVLTNFKVFNHPRKLGRAYEMVKKITVEHRENILTFEFSGLHFLNPNRSKYKYKLEGFQKDWVEVGSDERRATYTNLSPGAYTFHALAAKADGSWPTPEEGLSIQLIILPPWYSTWWAYLLCGGVIIGLLLGIRRHELKRHHARAEALRLSELDAFLQKVRILVDEELSNPHLDIDYLARELMVSRVQLYRKVKSMTGRPTSAFIRLLRLQKAQLLLTTTELNISEIAYKVGFTDPSYFTRVFREEYGMTPSEWRRR
;
A
#
# COMPACT_ATOMS: atom_id res chain seq x y z
N PRO A 1 -70.45 -5.76 -17.39
CA PRO A 1 -70.28 -5.48 -18.84
C PRO A 1 -70.46 -6.75 -19.71
N GLY A 2 -71.17 -6.64 -20.84
CA GLY A 2 -71.09 -7.61 -21.94
C GLY A 2 -71.74 -8.99 -21.75
N ASN A 3 -72.94 -9.10 -21.15
CA ASN A 3 -73.67 -10.37 -20.97
C ASN A 3 -72.90 -11.43 -20.15
N LYS A 4 -72.11 -10.98 -19.18
CA LYS A 4 -71.35 -11.84 -18.26
C LYS A 4 -71.78 -11.60 -16.82
N ILE A 5 -71.95 -12.69 -16.07
CA ILE A 5 -72.16 -12.68 -14.62
C ILE A 5 -70.83 -13.03 -13.97
N TRP A 6 -70.40 -12.19 -13.03
CA TRP A 6 -69.15 -12.33 -12.29
C TRP A 6 -69.47 -12.72 -10.85
N ALA A 7 -68.92 -13.83 -10.38
CA ALA A 7 -69.12 -14.33 -9.03
C ALA A 7 -67.78 -14.55 -8.33
N GLY A 8 -67.52 -13.77 -7.29
CA GLY A 8 -66.34 -13.92 -6.44
C GLY A 8 -66.52 -15.06 -5.44
N HIS A 9 -65.46 -15.82 -5.20
CA HIS A 9 -65.43 -16.85 -4.16
C HIS A 9 -64.07 -16.89 -3.44
N SER A 10 -64.02 -17.59 -2.31
CA SER A 10 -62.82 -17.71 -1.44
C SER A 10 -61.58 -18.32 -2.11
N LYS A 11 -61.70 -18.83 -3.33
CA LYS A 11 -60.64 -19.49 -4.11
C LYS A 11 -60.46 -18.89 -5.51
N GLY A 12 -61.09 -17.75 -5.81
CA GLY A 12 -61.02 -17.14 -7.15
C GLY A 12 -62.32 -16.48 -7.62
N LEU A 13 -62.47 -16.43 -8.95
CA LEU A 13 -63.51 -15.73 -9.69
C LEU A 13 -64.15 -16.69 -10.69
N VAL A 14 -65.49 -16.69 -10.78
CA VAL A 14 -66.25 -17.42 -11.79
C VAL A 14 -66.91 -16.43 -12.72
N ILE A 15 -66.80 -16.66 -14.02
CA ILE A 15 -67.36 -15.83 -15.07
C ILE A 15 -68.33 -16.70 -15.87
N LEU A 16 -69.61 -16.38 -15.83
CA LEU A 16 -70.65 -17.07 -16.59
C LEU A 16 -71.06 -16.18 -17.78
N ASP A 17 -70.94 -16.69 -18.99
CA ASP A 17 -71.49 -16.05 -20.17
C ASP A 17 -72.97 -16.43 -20.32
N THR A 18 -73.86 -15.44 -20.27
CA THR A 18 -75.31 -15.69 -20.25
C THR A 18 -75.86 -16.10 -21.61
N ARG A 19 -75.12 -15.90 -22.71
CA ARG A 19 -75.53 -16.31 -24.06
C ARG A 19 -75.17 -17.77 -24.32
N SER A 20 -73.93 -18.16 -24.04
CA SER A 20 -73.48 -19.55 -24.26
C SER A 20 -73.85 -20.48 -23.11
N LYS A 21 -74.23 -19.95 -21.94
CA LYS A 21 -74.39 -20.68 -20.67
C LYS A 21 -73.12 -21.43 -20.24
N SER A 22 -71.96 -21.06 -20.78
CA SER A 22 -70.67 -21.61 -20.36
C SER A 22 -70.07 -20.75 -19.25
N TYR A 23 -69.35 -21.39 -18.33
CA TYR A 23 -68.63 -20.70 -17.27
C TYR A 23 -67.13 -20.97 -17.37
N SER A 24 -66.33 -19.99 -16.96
CA SER A 24 -64.89 -20.12 -16.75
C SER A 24 -64.56 -19.79 -15.31
N ARG A 25 -63.49 -20.41 -14.79
CA ARG A 25 -63.00 -20.17 -13.44
C ARG A 25 -61.57 -19.65 -13.50
N VAL A 26 -61.33 -18.52 -12.84
CA VAL A 26 -60.03 -17.90 -12.70
C VAL A 26 -59.61 -17.98 -11.23
N THR A 27 -58.50 -18.63 -10.95
CA THR A 27 -57.89 -18.81 -9.63
C THR A 27 -56.48 -18.25 -9.63
N SER A 28 -55.84 -18.18 -8.46
CA SER A 28 -54.46 -17.69 -8.38
C SER A 28 -53.46 -18.56 -9.15
N GLN A 29 -53.79 -19.82 -9.46
CA GLN A 29 -52.94 -20.71 -10.23
C GLN A 29 -53.00 -20.46 -11.74
N ASN A 30 -54.08 -19.84 -12.23
CA ASN A 30 -54.29 -19.59 -13.67
C ASN A 30 -54.32 -18.10 -14.01
N GLY A 31 -53.73 -17.26 -13.14
CA GLY A 31 -53.46 -15.85 -13.43
C GLY A 31 -54.28 -14.84 -12.63
N LEU A 32 -55.14 -15.26 -11.68
CA LEU A 32 -55.78 -14.30 -10.78
C LEU A 32 -54.75 -13.75 -9.77
N PRO A 33 -54.61 -12.43 -9.62
CA PRO A 33 -53.62 -11.85 -8.72
C PRO A 33 -53.96 -12.00 -7.22
N VAL A 34 -55.18 -12.43 -6.90
CA VAL A 34 -55.65 -12.64 -5.52
C VAL A 34 -56.08 -14.10 -5.29
N LYS A 35 -55.93 -14.58 -4.04
CA LYS A 35 -56.34 -15.95 -3.66
C LYS A 35 -57.85 -16.14 -3.62
N GLY A 36 -58.58 -15.11 -3.23
CA GLY A 36 -60.04 -15.12 -3.12
C GLY A 36 -60.60 -13.72 -3.30
N VAL A 37 -61.78 -13.64 -3.89
CA VAL A 37 -62.47 -12.39 -4.19
C VAL A 37 -63.57 -12.17 -3.15
N LEU A 38 -63.52 -11.03 -2.46
CA LEU A 38 -64.42 -10.66 -1.37
C LEU A 38 -65.59 -9.80 -1.85
N SER A 39 -65.33 -8.85 -2.74
CA SER A 39 -66.32 -7.96 -3.32
C SER A 39 -65.98 -7.62 -4.76
N ILE A 40 -66.99 -7.31 -5.58
CA ILE A 40 -66.85 -6.98 -7.00
C ILE A 40 -67.80 -5.84 -7.32
N THR A 41 -67.31 -4.81 -8.01
CA THR A 41 -68.11 -3.68 -8.49
C THR A 41 -67.62 -3.28 -9.89
N PRO A 42 -68.51 -3.05 -10.88
CA PRO A 42 -68.12 -2.52 -12.17
C PRO A 42 -67.71 -1.04 -12.06
N ASP A 43 -66.88 -0.55 -12.98
CA ASP A 43 -66.71 0.88 -13.22
C ASP A 43 -67.50 1.35 -14.46
N LEU A 44 -67.61 2.67 -14.62
CA LEU A 44 -68.28 3.28 -15.78
C LEU A 44 -67.47 3.16 -17.09
N GLU A 45 -66.19 2.82 -17.00
CA GLU A 45 -65.28 2.67 -18.14
C GLU A 45 -65.32 1.25 -18.74
N GLY A 46 -66.13 0.35 -18.18
CA GLY A 46 -66.30 -1.03 -18.68
C GLY A 46 -65.36 -2.05 -18.06
N GLY A 47 -64.52 -1.65 -17.11
CA GLY A 47 -63.72 -2.52 -16.25
C GLY A 47 -64.50 -3.05 -15.05
N ILE A 48 -63.87 -3.96 -14.31
CA ILE A 48 -64.37 -4.45 -13.02
C ILE A 48 -63.32 -4.23 -11.94
N TRP A 49 -63.76 -3.72 -10.80
CA TRP A 49 -62.97 -3.65 -9.58
C TRP A 49 -63.35 -4.81 -8.68
N PHE A 50 -62.36 -5.42 -8.04
CA PHE A 50 -62.56 -6.49 -7.08
C PHE A 50 -61.53 -6.43 -5.97
N THR A 51 -61.92 -6.88 -4.78
CA THR A 51 -61.05 -6.89 -3.61
C THR A 51 -60.69 -8.31 -3.20
N GLY A 52 -59.42 -8.50 -2.85
CA GLY A 52 -58.97 -9.58 -1.98
C GLY A 52 -59.00 -9.14 -0.51
N LYS A 53 -58.43 -9.96 0.39
CA LYS A 53 -58.34 -9.58 1.81
C LYS A 53 -57.51 -8.31 2.04
N TYR A 54 -56.46 -8.12 1.25
CA TYR A 54 -55.46 -7.06 1.40
C TYR A 54 -55.08 -6.41 0.06
N ASN A 55 -55.91 -6.57 -0.97
CA ASN A 55 -55.58 -6.15 -2.33
C ASN A 55 -56.83 -5.56 -2.97
N LEU A 56 -56.67 -4.46 -3.70
CA LEU A 56 -57.68 -3.89 -4.58
C LEU A 56 -57.18 -4.08 -6.00
N CYS A 57 -57.99 -4.66 -6.88
CA CYS A 57 -57.60 -4.91 -8.25
C CYS A 57 -58.65 -4.43 -9.24
N ARG A 58 -58.21 -3.93 -10.38
CA ARG A 58 -59.02 -3.63 -11.55
C ARG A 58 -58.69 -4.60 -12.67
N PHE A 59 -59.70 -5.07 -13.37
CA PHE A 59 -59.56 -5.80 -14.64
C PHE A 59 -60.21 -5.01 -15.76
N ASP A 60 -59.42 -4.64 -16.77
CA ASP A 60 -59.84 -3.83 -17.92
C ASP A 60 -60.37 -4.67 -19.10
N GLY A 61 -60.36 -6.00 -18.96
CA GLY A 61 -60.69 -6.95 -20.03
C GLY A 61 -59.49 -7.70 -20.60
N GLN A 62 -58.26 -7.21 -20.38
CA GLN A 62 -57.01 -7.81 -20.84
C GLN A 62 -55.99 -8.00 -19.70
N ARG A 63 -55.82 -7.00 -18.84
CA ARG A 63 -54.81 -6.93 -17.78
C ARG A 63 -55.44 -6.70 -16.41
N TYR A 64 -54.74 -7.18 -15.39
CA TYR A 64 -55.07 -6.90 -14.00
C TYR A 64 -54.14 -5.80 -13.48
N HIS A 65 -54.71 -4.74 -12.93
CA HIS A 65 -53.99 -3.68 -12.21
C HIS A 65 -54.29 -3.85 -10.72
N CYS A 66 -53.31 -4.25 -9.93
CA CYS A 66 -53.51 -4.53 -8.51
C CYS A 66 -52.71 -3.59 -7.61
N PHE A 67 -53.41 -3.09 -6.62
CA PHE A 67 -52.91 -2.27 -5.53
C PHE A 67 -52.90 -3.15 -4.29
N ASP A 68 -51.70 -3.44 -3.80
CA ASP A 68 -51.56 -4.10 -2.52
C ASP A 68 -51.85 -3.12 -1.38
N ALA A 69 -52.24 -3.67 -0.24
CA ALA A 69 -52.26 -2.94 1.00
C ALA A 69 -50.91 -2.25 1.26
N SER A 70 -50.89 -0.92 1.09
CA SER A 70 -49.89 -0.04 1.70
C SER A 70 -50.18 0.04 3.21
N SER A 71 -49.42 0.86 3.94
CA SER A 71 -49.71 1.21 5.34
C SER A 71 -51.16 1.66 5.60
N ASP A 72 -51.89 2.07 4.56
CA ASP A 72 -53.16 2.77 4.69
C ASP A 72 -54.38 1.89 4.38
N ILE A 73 -54.20 0.67 3.83
CA ILE A 73 -55.30 -0.26 3.54
C ILE A 73 -55.14 -1.51 4.41
N GLU A 74 -55.90 -1.61 5.50
CA GLU A 74 -55.76 -2.74 6.43
C GLU A 74 -56.42 -4.02 5.94
N SER A 75 -57.72 -3.98 5.60
CA SER A 75 -58.42 -5.12 4.98
C SER A 75 -59.78 -4.70 4.41
N PHE A 76 -60.24 -5.44 3.41
CA PHE A 76 -61.57 -5.28 2.82
C PHE A 76 -62.59 -6.25 3.41
N LEU A 77 -63.85 -5.83 3.46
CA LEU A 77 -64.97 -6.63 3.94
C LEU A 77 -65.64 -7.41 2.80
N TYR A 78 -66.30 -8.51 3.15
CA TYR A 78 -67.08 -9.30 2.20
C TYR A 78 -68.31 -8.52 1.71
N MET A 79 -68.59 -8.63 0.41
CA MET A 79 -69.80 -8.07 -0.23
C MET A 79 -70.05 -6.59 0.09
N SER A 80 -68.99 -5.84 0.35
CA SER A 80 -69.04 -4.46 0.79
C SER A 80 -68.48 -3.58 -0.32
N SER A 81 -69.21 -3.48 -1.43
CA SER A 81 -68.84 -2.59 -2.52
C SER A 81 -70.05 -1.97 -3.20
N ALA A 82 -69.89 -0.76 -3.71
CA ALA A 82 -70.94 -0.01 -4.39
C ALA A 82 -70.34 0.88 -5.48
N LEU A 83 -71.15 1.19 -6.50
CA LEU A 83 -70.85 2.21 -7.50
C LEU A 83 -71.79 3.39 -7.24
N GLY A 84 -71.22 4.55 -6.93
CA GLY A 84 -71.93 5.81 -6.82
C GLY A 84 -72.53 6.25 -8.15
N GLN A 85 -73.60 7.04 -8.10
CA GLN A 85 -74.28 7.54 -9.31
C GLN A 85 -73.38 8.46 -10.15
N ASP A 86 -72.40 9.09 -9.52
CA ASP A 86 -71.37 9.95 -10.10
C ASP A 86 -70.16 9.17 -10.63
N GLY A 87 -70.17 7.83 -10.55
CA GLY A 87 -69.06 6.98 -10.96
C GLY A 87 -68.00 6.72 -9.89
N GLN A 88 -68.21 7.18 -8.66
CA GLN A 88 -67.34 6.86 -7.53
C GLN A 88 -67.41 5.36 -7.19
N VAL A 89 -66.27 4.70 -7.04
CA VAL A 89 -66.21 3.31 -6.59
C VAL A 89 -65.95 3.27 -5.08
N LEU A 90 -66.77 2.48 -4.39
CA LEU A 90 -66.81 2.38 -2.93
C LEU A 90 -66.51 0.95 -2.49
N PHE A 91 -65.63 0.80 -1.50
CA PHE A 91 -65.34 -0.47 -0.84
C PHE A 91 -65.31 -0.32 0.68
N GLY A 92 -66.02 -1.19 1.40
CA GLY A 92 -65.95 -1.28 2.85
C GLY A 92 -64.71 -2.02 3.32
N GLY A 93 -64.06 -1.49 4.35
CA GLY A 93 -62.91 -2.09 5.02
C GLY A 93 -63.07 -2.15 6.52
N ALA A 94 -62.11 -2.80 7.19
CA ALA A 94 -62.12 -2.94 8.64
C ALA A 94 -62.11 -1.58 9.38
N ASN A 95 -61.48 -0.56 8.80
CA ASN A 95 -61.35 0.78 9.38
C ASN A 95 -62.18 1.85 8.66
N GLY A 96 -63.27 1.46 7.97
CA GLY A 96 -64.22 2.40 7.38
C GLY A 96 -64.47 2.16 5.90
N LEU A 97 -64.53 3.24 5.12
CA LEU A 97 -64.94 3.25 3.72
C LEU A 97 -63.82 3.80 2.84
N TYR A 98 -63.45 3.05 1.81
CA TYR A 98 -62.57 3.51 0.73
C TYR A 98 -63.43 4.00 -0.43
N ALA A 99 -63.18 5.22 -0.89
CA ALA A 99 -63.91 5.87 -1.97
C ALA A 99 -62.92 6.51 -2.95
N PHE A 100 -63.07 6.25 -4.24
CA PHE A 100 -62.20 6.83 -5.27
C PHE A 100 -62.91 6.91 -6.63
N TYR A 101 -62.45 7.83 -7.49
CA TYR A 101 -62.87 7.89 -8.88
C TYR A 101 -61.86 7.16 -9.76
N PRO A 102 -62.26 6.11 -10.52
CA PRO A 102 -61.33 5.35 -11.35
C PRO A 102 -60.51 6.20 -12.33
N GLY A 103 -61.12 7.25 -12.89
CA GLY A 103 -60.47 8.15 -13.86
C GLY A 103 -59.41 9.08 -13.26
N GLU A 104 -59.34 9.22 -11.93
CA GLU A 104 -58.29 9.99 -11.25
C GLU A 104 -57.08 9.12 -10.88
N ILE A 105 -57.20 7.80 -10.99
CA ILE A 105 -56.11 6.88 -10.71
C ILE A 105 -55.25 6.76 -11.96
N ASP A 106 -53.98 7.14 -11.85
CA ASP A 106 -52.99 6.85 -12.88
C ASP A 106 -52.68 5.33 -12.91
N LEU A 107 -53.43 4.62 -13.75
CA LEU A 107 -53.26 3.19 -14.00
C LEU A 107 -52.05 2.86 -14.88
N ALA A 108 -51.47 3.86 -15.58
CA ALA A 108 -50.28 3.66 -16.41
C ALA A 108 -49.02 3.48 -15.55
N GLY A 109 -49.08 3.91 -14.28
CA GLY A 109 -47.96 3.90 -13.36
C GLY A 109 -46.92 4.95 -13.75
N ASN A 110 -46.36 5.63 -12.76
CA ASN A 110 -45.27 6.56 -13.02
C ASN A 110 -44.07 5.76 -13.60
N THR A 111 -43.86 5.89 -14.91
CA THR A 111 -42.83 5.17 -15.68
C THR A 111 -41.50 5.91 -15.71
N GLU A 112 -41.44 7.11 -15.12
CA GLU A 112 -40.18 7.82 -14.97
C GLU A 112 -39.32 7.14 -13.91
N PRO A 113 -38.02 6.91 -14.20
CA PRO A 113 -37.11 6.35 -13.23
C PRO A 113 -36.93 7.32 -12.05
N PRO A 114 -36.98 6.84 -10.81
CA PRO A 114 -36.75 7.68 -9.66
C PRO A 114 -35.31 8.22 -9.69
N ARG A 115 -35.17 9.53 -9.52
CA ARG A 115 -33.85 10.16 -9.44
C ARG A 115 -33.07 9.57 -8.27
N ILE A 116 -31.94 8.94 -8.57
CA ILE A 116 -31.02 8.41 -7.58
C ILE A 116 -29.93 9.42 -7.28
N VAL A 117 -29.66 9.64 -5.98
CA VAL A 117 -28.65 10.58 -5.51
C VAL A 117 -27.71 9.90 -4.54
N LEU A 118 -26.47 10.38 -4.51
CA LEU A 118 -25.53 10.05 -3.45
C LEU A 118 -25.95 10.82 -2.19
N THR A 119 -26.19 10.11 -1.11
CA THR A 119 -26.56 10.69 0.19
C THR A 119 -25.34 10.87 1.09
N ASN A 120 -24.34 10.00 0.94
CA ASN A 120 -23.13 10.06 1.73
C ASN A 120 -21.96 9.35 1.03
N PHE A 121 -20.74 9.76 1.39
CA PHE A 121 -19.52 9.07 1.01
C PHE A 121 -18.63 8.91 2.23
N LYS A 122 -18.25 7.67 2.54
CA LYS A 122 -17.42 7.36 3.71
C LYS A 122 -16.08 6.81 3.29
N VAL A 123 -15.05 7.21 4.02
CA VAL A 123 -13.70 6.66 3.95
C VAL A 123 -13.40 6.08 5.33
N PHE A 124 -12.99 4.81 5.40
CA PHE A 124 -12.80 4.11 6.68
C PHE A 124 -14.02 4.19 7.62
N ASN A 125 -15.24 4.04 7.07
CA ASN A 125 -16.52 4.20 7.78
C ASN A 125 -16.81 5.61 8.34
N HIS A 126 -15.97 6.61 8.07
CA HIS A 126 -16.20 7.99 8.49
C HIS A 126 -16.69 8.85 7.31
N PRO A 127 -17.75 9.67 7.47
CA PRO A 127 -18.21 10.57 6.42
C PRO A 127 -17.13 11.55 5.97
N ARG A 128 -16.91 11.66 4.66
CA ARG A 128 -15.97 12.61 4.04
C ARG A 128 -16.73 13.75 3.40
N LYS A 129 -16.36 14.99 3.73
CA LYS A 129 -16.89 16.19 3.05
C LYS A 129 -16.25 16.30 1.67
N LEU A 130 -17.08 16.49 0.63
CA LEU A 130 -16.65 16.56 -0.77
C LEU A 130 -16.62 17.99 -1.33
N GLY A 131 -16.75 19.00 -0.48
CA GLY A 131 -16.75 20.43 -0.86
C GLY A 131 -18.02 20.91 -1.59
N ARG A 132 -18.90 19.98 -1.99
CA ARG A 132 -20.23 20.23 -2.54
C ARG A 132 -21.25 19.31 -1.86
N ALA A 133 -22.54 19.61 -2.01
CA ALA A 133 -23.60 18.69 -1.64
C ALA A 133 -23.42 17.36 -2.38
N TYR A 134 -23.61 16.23 -1.68
CA TYR A 134 -23.38 14.89 -2.22
C TYR A 134 -24.14 14.64 -3.54
N GLU A 135 -25.35 15.17 -3.65
CA GLU A 135 -26.21 15.07 -4.84
C GLU A 135 -25.64 15.72 -6.11
N MET A 136 -24.70 16.66 -5.96
CA MET A 136 -24.10 17.41 -7.07
C MET A 136 -22.71 16.89 -7.44
N VAL A 137 -22.19 15.90 -6.73
CA VAL A 137 -20.84 15.38 -6.95
C VAL A 137 -20.84 14.45 -8.16
N LYS A 138 -20.06 14.82 -9.18
CA LYS A 138 -19.80 13.98 -10.36
C LYS A 138 -18.44 13.29 -10.33
N LYS A 139 -17.52 13.77 -9.48
CA LYS A 139 -16.14 13.31 -9.42
C LYS A 139 -15.62 13.32 -7.99
N ILE A 140 -15.04 12.20 -7.57
CA ILE A 140 -14.41 12.00 -6.27
C ILE A 140 -12.96 11.59 -6.53
N THR A 141 -12.02 12.23 -5.83
CA THR A 141 -10.61 11.89 -5.89
C THR A 141 -10.13 11.48 -4.51
N VAL A 142 -9.44 10.35 -4.47
CA VAL A 142 -9.09 9.60 -3.26
C VAL A 142 -7.61 9.27 -3.30
N GLU A 143 -6.94 9.32 -2.15
CA GLU A 143 -5.53 8.95 -2.04
C GLU A 143 -5.38 7.43 -1.94
N HIS A 144 -4.26 6.87 -2.42
CA HIS A 144 -4.04 5.41 -2.39
C HIS A 144 -4.22 4.77 -0.99
N ARG A 145 -3.87 5.49 0.08
CA ARG A 145 -4.00 5.01 1.47
C ARG A 145 -5.45 4.84 1.92
N GLU A 146 -6.39 5.51 1.27
CA GLU A 146 -7.81 5.48 1.61
C GLU A 146 -8.46 4.27 0.92
N ASN A 147 -8.23 3.08 1.47
CA ASN A 147 -8.53 1.81 0.81
C ASN A 147 -9.90 1.22 1.17
N ILE A 148 -10.71 1.85 2.01
CA ILE A 148 -12.09 1.43 2.33
C ILE A 148 -13.02 2.59 1.97
N LEU A 149 -13.79 2.41 0.89
CA LEU A 149 -14.69 3.42 0.35
C LEU A 149 -16.12 2.90 0.38
N THR A 150 -17.04 3.67 0.95
CA THR A 150 -18.46 3.34 0.99
C THR A 150 -19.29 4.44 0.36
N PHE A 151 -20.07 4.07 -0.66
CA PHE A 151 -21.07 4.91 -1.29
C PHE A 151 -22.42 4.62 -0.65
N GLU A 152 -23.08 5.64 -0.09
CA GLU A 152 -24.48 5.54 0.35
C GLU A 152 -25.34 6.35 -0.63
N PHE A 153 -26.39 5.73 -1.14
CA PHE A 153 -27.24 6.30 -2.17
C PHE A 153 -28.72 6.12 -1.83
N SER A 154 -29.59 6.91 -2.44
CA SER A 154 -31.03 6.74 -2.28
C SER A 154 -31.76 7.17 -3.55
N GLY A 155 -32.75 6.38 -3.93
CA GLY A 155 -33.74 6.78 -4.94
C GLY A 155 -34.80 7.64 -4.30
N LEU A 156 -35.07 8.82 -4.87
CA LEU A 156 -36.09 9.75 -4.40
C LEU A 156 -37.49 9.23 -4.83
N HIS A 157 -37.94 8.15 -4.19
CA HIS A 157 -39.24 7.55 -4.40
C HIS A 157 -40.01 7.48 -3.07
N PHE A 158 -40.88 8.47 -2.83
CA PHE A 158 -41.54 8.66 -1.53
C PHE A 158 -42.76 7.75 -1.33
N LEU A 159 -43.35 7.23 -2.41
CA LEU A 159 -44.62 6.50 -2.35
C LEU A 159 -44.50 5.08 -1.79
N ASN A 160 -43.34 4.42 -1.95
CA ASN A 160 -43.13 3.03 -1.52
C ASN A 160 -41.65 2.73 -1.17
N PRO A 161 -41.09 3.37 -0.13
CA PRO A 161 -39.66 3.27 0.19
C PRO A 161 -39.20 1.87 0.59
N ASN A 162 -40.10 1.03 1.13
CA ASN A 162 -39.79 -0.32 1.60
C ASN A 162 -39.78 -1.36 0.47
N ARG A 163 -40.28 -1.03 -0.72
CA ARG A 163 -40.31 -1.94 -1.89
C ARG A 163 -39.29 -1.58 -2.97
N SER A 164 -38.52 -0.49 -2.77
CA SER A 164 -37.50 -0.08 -3.74
C SER A 164 -36.39 -1.12 -3.86
N LYS A 165 -36.03 -1.46 -5.10
CA LYS A 165 -34.85 -2.27 -5.43
C LYS A 165 -33.79 -1.39 -6.06
N TYR A 166 -32.53 -1.68 -5.77
CA TYR A 166 -31.41 -0.95 -6.33
C TYR A 166 -30.43 -1.91 -7.00
N LYS A 167 -29.70 -1.38 -7.97
CA LYS A 167 -28.54 -2.04 -8.57
C LYS A 167 -27.36 -1.10 -8.54
N TYR A 168 -26.18 -1.62 -8.29
CA TYR A 168 -24.96 -0.83 -8.40
C TYR A 168 -23.81 -1.64 -8.99
N LYS A 169 -22.83 -0.91 -9.53
CA LYS A 169 -21.64 -1.47 -10.15
C LYS A 169 -20.50 -0.46 -10.09
N LEU A 170 -19.29 -0.94 -9.82
CA LEU A 170 -18.07 -0.16 -9.99
C LEU A 170 -17.35 -0.61 -11.27
N GLU A 171 -17.51 0.16 -12.33
CA GLU A 171 -16.84 -0.07 -13.59
C GLU A 171 -15.32 0.10 -13.44
N GLY A 172 -14.56 -0.85 -13.97
CA GLY A 172 -13.11 -0.98 -13.77
C GLY A 172 -12.71 -1.91 -12.62
N PHE A 173 -13.65 -2.34 -11.77
CA PHE A 173 -13.42 -3.32 -10.70
C PHE A 173 -14.31 -4.55 -10.83
N GLN A 174 -15.61 -4.34 -11.07
CA GLN A 174 -16.61 -5.40 -11.12
C GLN A 174 -17.21 -5.53 -12.53
N LYS A 175 -17.48 -6.77 -12.98
CA LYS A 175 -18.12 -7.04 -14.29
C LYS A 175 -19.65 -7.02 -14.22
N ASP A 176 -20.24 -7.69 -13.24
CA ASP A 176 -21.68 -7.83 -13.10
C ASP A 176 -22.30 -6.78 -12.16
N TRP A 177 -23.60 -6.54 -12.30
CA TRP A 177 -24.35 -5.67 -11.40
C TRP A 177 -24.69 -6.41 -10.11
N VAL A 178 -24.63 -5.71 -8.97
CA VAL A 178 -25.16 -6.21 -7.69
C VAL A 178 -26.56 -5.68 -7.50
N GLU A 179 -27.54 -6.57 -7.34
CA GLU A 179 -28.91 -6.17 -6.97
C GLU A 179 -29.11 -6.25 -5.46
N VAL A 180 -29.72 -5.22 -4.89
CA VAL A 180 -29.99 -5.12 -3.45
C VAL A 180 -31.42 -4.63 -3.21
N GLY A 181 -31.96 -5.00 -2.05
CA GLY A 181 -33.27 -4.54 -1.59
C GLY A 181 -33.25 -3.12 -1.03
N SER A 182 -34.36 -2.73 -0.40
CA SER A 182 -34.57 -1.40 0.20
C SER A 182 -33.69 -1.14 1.43
N ASP A 183 -33.23 -2.20 2.11
CA ASP A 183 -32.47 -2.11 3.37
C ASP A 183 -30.96 -1.89 3.15
N GLU A 184 -30.44 -2.28 1.98
CA GLU A 184 -29.00 -2.29 1.68
C GLU A 184 -28.59 -1.17 0.71
N ARG A 185 -28.84 0.08 1.11
CA ARG A 185 -28.54 1.28 0.31
C ARG A 185 -27.08 1.73 0.37
N ARG A 186 -26.14 0.79 0.44
CA ARG A 186 -24.71 1.06 0.56
C ARG A 186 -23.86 0.08 -0.23
N ALA A 187 -22.85 0.61 -0.91
CA ALA A 187 -21.84 -0.17 -1.62
C ALA A 187 -20.47 0.10 -1.03
N THR A 188 -19.82 -0.92 -0.47
CA THR A 188 -18.47 -0.82 0.12
C THR A 188 -17.46 -1.53 -0.77
N TYR A 189 -16.38 -0.84 -1.11
CA TYR A 189 -15.26 -1.36 -1.88
C TYR A 189 -13.97 -1.24 -1.06
N THR A 190 -13.14 -2.27 -1.14
CA THR A 190 -11.88 -2.35 -0.40
C THR A 190 -10.70 -2.63 -1.33
N ASN A 191 -9.53 -2.06 -1.02
CA ASN A 191 -8.26 -2.34 -1.71
C ASN A 191 -8.31 -2.13 -3.23
N LEU A 192 -8.96 -1.06 -3.66
CA LEU A 192 -8.97 -0.68 -5.07
C LEU A 192 -7.57 -0.16 -5.50
N SER A 193 -7.08 -0.66 -6.63
CA SER A 193 -5.80 -0.23 -7.21
C SER A 193 -5.86 1.23 -7.67
N PRO A 194 -4.72 1.92 -7.80
CA PRO A 194 -4.67 3.24 -8.44
C PRO A 194 -5.23 3.19 -9.85
N GLY A 195 -6.08 4.16 -10.19
CA GLY A 195 -6.78 4.17 -11.48
C GLY A 195 -8.02 5.04 -11.50
N ALA A 196 -8.69 5.04 -12.65
CA ALA A 196 -9.98 5.69 -12.85
C ALA A 196 -11.09 4.63 -12.90
N TYR A 197 -12.14 4.87 -12.14
CA TYR A 197 -13.31 4.00 -12.01
C TYR A 197 -14.59 4.84 -12.17
N THR A 198 -15.69 4.19 -12.51
CA THR A 198 -17.01 4.84 -12.53
C THR A 198 -17.97 4.06 -11.67
N PHE A 199 -18.48 4.70 -10.62
CA PHE A 199 -19.53 4.15 -9.78
C PHE A 199 -20.89 4.43 -10.43
N HIS A 200 -21.63 3.35 -10.70
CA HIS A 200 -22.97 3.38 -11.25
C HIS A 200 -23.97 2.88 -10.23
N ALA A 201 -25.10 3.56 -10.08
CA ALA A 201 -26.23 3.09 -9.30
C ALA A 201 -27.56 3.37 -10.02
N LEU A 202 -28.49 2.43 -9.93
CA LEU A 202 -29.81 2.45 -10.53
C LEU A 202 -30.85 2.10 -9.47
N ALA A 203 -32.02 2.72 -9.57
CA ALA A 203 -33.19 2.37 -8.79
C ALA A 203 -34.25 1.81 -9.74
N ALA A 204 -34.89 0.71 -9.36
CA ALA A 204 -35.97 0.12 -10.15
C ALA A 204 -37.16 1.10 -10.22
N LYS A 205 -37.82 1.11 -11.37
CA LYS A 205 -39.07 1.85 -11.59
C LYS A 205 -40.21 1.22 -10.77
N ALA A 206 -41.34 1.93 -10.67
CA ALA A 206 -42.52 1.45 -9.94
C ALA A 206 -43.07 0.11 -10.47
N ASP A 207 -42.90 -0.16 -11.76
CA ASP A 207 -43.27 -1.41 -12.44
C ASP A 207 -42.24 -2.55 -12.25
N GLY A 208 -41.12 -2.28 -11.57
CA GLY A 208 -40.02 -3.21 -11.36
C GLY A 208 -39.04 -3.34 -12.53
N SER A 209 -39.24 -2.60 -13.63
CA SER A 209 -38.28 -2.53 -14.72
C SER A 209 -37.03 -1.72 -14.34
N TRP A 210 -35.90 -2.04 -14.96
CA TRP A 210 -34.63 -1.37 -14.70
C TRP A 210 -34.40 -0.25 -15.72
N PRO A 211 -34.06 0.97 -15.28
CA PRO A 211 -33.66 2.03 -16.19
C PRO A 211 -32.33 1.74 -16.86
N THR A 212 -32.05 2.49 -17.92
CA THR A 212 -30.74 2.45 -18.59
C THR A 212 -29.65 3.08 -17.70
N PRO A 213 -28.37 2.69 -17.85
CA PRO A 213 -27.28 3.27 -17.06
C PRO A 213 -27.17 4.81 -17.16
N GLU A 214 -27.61 5.39 -18.28
CA GLU A 214 -27.57 6.84 -18.54
C GLU A 214 -28.59 7.62 -17.68
N GLU A 215 -29.70 6.98 -17.33
CA GLU A 215 -30.74 7.53 -16.44
C GLU A 215 -30.39 7.35 -14.95
N GLY A 216 -29.28 6.67 -14.65
CA GLY A 216 -28.80 6.38 -13.31
C GLY A 216 -27.86 7.42 -12.71
N LEU A 217 -27.36 7.11 -11.52
CA LEU A 217 -26.29 7.86 -10.86
C LEU A 217 -24.95 7.37 -11.42
N SER A 218 -24.16 8.29 -11.97
CA SER A 218 -22.78 8.04 -12.43
C SER A 218 -21.81 8.97 -11.72
N ILE A 219 -20.81 8.41 -11.02
CA ILE A 219 -19.77 9.18 -10.32
C ILE A 219 -18.38 8.67 -10.73
N GLN A 220 -17.53 9.57 -11.22
CA GLN A 220 -16.13 9.25 -11.50
C GLN A 220 -15.33 9.18 -10.20
N LEU A 221 -14.69 8.04 -9.95
CA LEU A 221 -13.79 7.81 -8.82
C LEU A 221 -12.35 7.72 -9.34
N ILE A 222 -11.47 8.59 -8.86
CA ILE A 222 -10.04 8.55 -9.20
C ILE A 222 -9.23 8.23 -7.96
N ILE A 223 -8.47 7.14 -8.02
CA ILE A 223 -7.55 6.72 -6.96
C ILE A 223 -6.14 7.09 -7.40
N LEU A 224 -5.54 8.05 -6.67
CA LEU A 224 -4.20 8.53 -6.96
C LEU A 224 -3.15 7.43 -6.66
N PRO A 225 -2.10 7.29 -7.49
CA PRO A 225 -1.01 6.37 -7.19
C PRO A 225 -0.22 6.82 -5.94
N PRO A 226 0.37 5.89 -5.18
CA PRO A 226 1.22 6.24 -4.06
C PRO A 226 2.48 6.99 -4.50
N TRP A 227 2.96 7.90 -3.66
CA TRP A 227 4.10 8.77 -3.98
C TRP A 227 5.39 8.01 -4.34
N TYR A 228 5.59 6.82 -3.79
CA TYR A 228 6.75 5.96 -4.05
C TYR A 228 6.68 5.18 -5.37
N SER A 229 5.53 5.18 -6.07
CA SER A 229 5.42 4.57 -7.41
C SER A 229 5.76 5.56 -8.53
N THR A 230 6.44 6.65 -8.21
CA THR A 230 6.86 7.68 -9.16
C THR A 230 8.27 7.38 -9.70
N TRP A 231 8.54 7.74 -10.96
CA TRP A 231 9.83 7.46 -11.61
C TRP A 231 11.03 8.04 -10.85
N TRP A 232 10.86 9.21 -10.23
CA TRP A 232 11.93 9.87 -9.46
C TRP A 232 12.25 9.14 -8.15
N ALA A 233 11.27 8.46 -7.53
CA ALA A 233 11.51 7.66 -6.32
C ALA A 233 12.46 6.49 -6.62
N TYR A 234 12.30 5.85 -7.79
CA TYR A 234 13.22 4.81 -8.25
C TYR A 234 14.63 5.36 -8.53
N LEU A 235 14.76 6.56 -9.10
CA LEU A 235 16.06 7.20 -9.29
C LEU A 235 16.77 7.52 -7.97
N LEU A 236 16.04 7.99 -6.96
CA LEU A 236 16.60 8.28 -5.65
C LEU A 236 17.11 7.00 -4.97
N CYS A 237 16.31 5.93 -4.98
CA CYS A 237 16.74 4.61 -4.50
C CYS A 237 17.97 4.10 -5.26
N GLY A 238 17.98 4.21 -6.59
CA GLY A 238 19.12 3.86 -7.42
C GLY A 238 20.38 4.67 -7.06
N GLY A 239 20.23 5.98 -6.84
CA GLY A 239 21.31 6.86 -6.41
C GLY A 239 21.90 6.49 -5.05
N VAL A 240 21.06 6.13 -4.07
CA VAL A 240 21.50 5.64 -2.76
C VAL A 240 22.28 4.32 -2.91
N ILE A 241 21.79 3.39 -3.72
CA ILE A 241 22.48 2.12 -4.00
C ILE A 241 23.84 2.37 -4.65
N ILE A 242 23.90 3.23 -5.67
CA ILE A 242 25.16 3.60 -6.33
C ILE A 242 26.11 4.27 -5.33
N GLY A 243 25.61 5.18 -4.49
CA GLY A 243 26.38 5.84 -3.44
C GLY A 243 26.98 4.84 -2.43
N LEU A 244 26.19 3.84 -2.01
CA LEU A 244 26.66 2.76 -1.14
C LEU A 244 27.74 1.91 -1.82
N LEU A 245 27.54 1.52 -3.08
CA LEU A 245 28.53 0.76 -3.85
C LEU A 245 29.83 1.53 -4.02
N LEU A 246 29.76 2.83 -4.35
CA LEU A 246 30.94 3.70 -4.43
C LEU A 246 31.60 3.89 -3.06
N GLY A 247 30.83 3.97 -1.98
CA GLY A 247 31.31 4.04 -0.61
C GLY A 247 32.09 2.79 -0.21
N ILE A 248 31.52 1.60 -0.46
CA ILE A 248 32.16 0.30 -0.23
C ILE A 248 33.45 0.20 -1.04
N ARG A 249 33.40 0.52 -2.34
CA ARG A 249 34.56 0.49 -3.25
C ARG A 249 35.69 1.39 -2.73
N ARG A 250 35.36 2.62 -2.31
CA ARG A 250 36.32 3.57 -1.72
C ARG A 250 36.90 3.05 -0.41
N HIS A 251 36.07 2.43 0.42
CA HIS A 251 36.52 1.84 1.67
C HIS A 251 37.50 0.68 1.43
N GLU A 252 37.21 -0.21 0.49
CA GLU A 252 38.12 -1.29 0.10
C GLU A 252 39.45 -0.78 -0.45
N LEU A 253 39.42 0.20 -1.37
CA LEU A 253 40.62 0.82 -1.93
C LEU A 253 41.53 1.40 -0.85
N LYS A 254 40.95 2.13 0.12
CA LYS A 254 41.70 2.65 1.26
C LYS A 254 42.31 1.52 2.10
N ARG A 255 41.60 0.42 2.31
CA ARG A 255 42.12 -0.76 3.03
C ARG A 255 43.28 -1.43 2.28
N HIS A 256 43.21 -1.51 0.95
CA HIS A 256 44.29 -2.05 0.14
C HIS A 256 45.56 -1.20 0.22
N HIS A 257 45.44 0.13 0.12
CA HIS A 257 46.58 1.04 0.28
C HIS A 257 47.20 0.94 1.67
N ALA A 258 46.40 0.97 2.74
CA ALA A 258 46.89 0.87 4.10
C ALA A 258 47.62 -0.46 4.38
N ARG A 259 47.12 -1.58 3.81
CA ARG A 259 47.78 -2.89 3.92
C ARG A 259 49.11 -2.93 3.19
N ALA A 260 49.19 -2.34 1.99
CA ALA A 260 50.43 -2.29 1.21
C ALA A 260 51.50 -1.43 1.91
N GLU A 261 51.12 -0.30 2.49
CA GLU A 261 52.02 0.54 3.30
C GLU A 261 52.48 -0.17 4.57
N ALA A 262 51.57 -0.84 5.30
CA ALA A 262 51.92 -1.60 6.49
C ALA A 262 52.88 -2.75 6.19
N LEU A 263 52.65 -3.49 5.09
CA LEU A 263 53.55 -4.57 4.67
C LEU A 263 54.93 -4.02 4.31
N ARG A 264 54.98 -2.92 3.55
CA ARG A 264 56.23 -2.25 3.20
C ARG A 264 57.01 -1.78 4.42
N LEU A 265 56.33 -1.22 5.43
CA LEU A 265 56.96 -0.79 6.67
C LEU A 265 57.49 -1.99 7.47
N SER A 266 56.72 -3.08 7.53
CA SER A 266 57.14 -4.33 8.18
C SER A 266 58.36 -4.97 7.51
N GLU A 267 58.44 -5.00 6.18
CA GLU A 267 59.61 -5.50 5.46
C GLU A 267 60.86 -4.66 5.74
N LEU A 268 60.65 -3.35 5.86
CA LEU A 268 61.68 -2.36 6.11
C LEU A 268 62.25 -2.52 7.53
N ASP A 269 61.38 -2.66 8.54
CA ASP A 269 61.76 -2.97 9.92
C ASP A 269 62.49 -4.31 10.03
N ALA A 270 61.99 -5.36 9.37
CA ALA A 270 62.63 -6.67 9.34
C ALA A 270 64.03 -6.61 8.73
N PHE A 271 64.24 -5.80 7.68
CA PHE A 271 65.58 -5.58 7.12
C PHE A 271 66.50 -4.89 8.12
N LEU A 272 66.05 -3.84 8.82
CA LEU A 272 66.88 -3.18 9.82
C LEU A 272 67.27 -4.10 10.97
N GLN A 273 66.36 -4.96 11.42
CA GLN A 273 66.67 -5.96 12.44
C GLN A 273 67.78 -6.90 11.97
N LYS A 274 67.73 -7.36 10.71
CA LYS A 274 68.83 -8.17 10.12
C LYS A 274 70.16 -7.41 10.11
N VAL A 275 70.16 -6.12 9.74
CA VAL A 275 71.38 -5.28 9.81
C VAL A 275 71.90 -5.24 11.25
N ARG A 276 71.03 -5.02 12.24
CA ARG A 276 71.42 -4.90 13.64
C ARG A 276 72.01 -6.19 14.20
N ILE A 277 71.36 -7.32 13.94
CA ILE A 277 71.82 -8.65 14.38
C ILE A 277 73.19 -8.94 13.78
N LEU A 278 73.32 -8.78 12.46
CA LEU A 278 74.58 -9.05 11.76
C LEU A 278 75.72 -8.15 12.25
N VAL A 279 75.45 -6.87 12.50
CA VAL A 279 76.46 -5.97 13.09
C VAL A 279 76.84 -6.41 14.50
N ASP A 280 75.88 -6.87 15.33
CA ASP A 280 76.15 -7.30 16.71
C ASP A 280 76.96 -8.61 16.78
N GLU A 281 76.67 -9.57 15.90
CA GLU A 281 77.38 -10.85 15.80
C GLU A 281 78.83 -10.65 15.33
N GLU A 282 79.07 -9.71 14.43
CA GLU A 282 80.37 -9.48 13.78
C GLU A 282 81.15 -8.28 14.38
N LEU A 283 80.79 -7.81 15.58
CA LEU A 283 81.42 -6.62 16.20
C LEU A 283 82.94 -6.73 16.35
N SER A 284 83.44 -7.93 16.64
CA SER A 284 84.87 -8.20 16.81
C SER A 284 85.59 -8.42 15.48
N ASN A 285 84.88 -8.48 14.36
CA ASN A 285 85.44 -8.77 13.05
C ASN A 285 86.14 -7.51 12.49
N PRO A 286 87.47 -7.55 12.28
CA PRO A 286 88.21 -6.41 11.73
C PRO A 286 87.79 -6.04 10.30
N HIS A 287 87.13 -6.95 9.58
CA HIS A 287 86.67 -6.79 8.21
C HIS A 287 85.18 -6.40 8.11
N LEU A 288 84.52 -6.09 9.24
CA LEU A 288 83.14 -5.60 9.24
C LEU A 288 83.09 -4.18 8.64
N ASP A 289 82.97 -4.13 7.32
CA ASP A 289 82.79 -2.92 6.51
C ASP A 289 81.45 -2.94 5.75
N ILE A 290 81.21 -1.90 4.94
CA ILE A 290 79.96 -1.78 4.17
C ILE A 290 79.84 -2.89 3.13
N ASP A 291 80.95 -3.34 2.54
CA ASP A 291 80.99 -4.34 1.48
C ASP A 291 80.76 -5.76 2.06
N TYR A 292 81.22 -6.01 3.29
CA TYR A 292 80.87 -7.20 4.07
C TYR A 292 79.37 -7.26 4.36
N LEU A 293 78.78 -6.20 4.94
CA LEU A 293 77.34 -6.15 5.23
C LEU A 293 76.48 -6.28 3.97
N ALA A 294 76.90 -5.67 2.86
CA ALA A 294 76.19 -5.77 1.58
C ALA A 294 76.16 -7.22 1.06
N ARG A 295 77.29 -7.93 1.16
CA ARG A 295 77.39 -9.35 0.76
C ARG A 295 76.51 -10.25 1.62
N GLU A 296 76.63 -10.15 2.94
CA GLU A 296 75.86 -10.99 3.88
C GLU A 296 74.35 -10.73 3.82
N LEU A 297 73.94 -9.49 3.57
CA LEU A 297 72.52 -9.13 3.41
C LEU A 297 72.01 -9.34 1.98
N MET A 298 72.85 -9.86 1.07
CA MET A 298 72.55 -10.08 -0.35
C MET A 298 71.95 -8.85 -1.07
N VAL A 299 72.46 -7.65 -0.74
CA VAL A 299 72.01 -6.39 -1.35
C VAL A 299 73.20 -5.62 -1.91
N SER A 300 72.98 -4.78 -2.93
CA SER A 300 74.05 -3.89 -3.39
C SER A 300 74.37 -2.83 -2.35
N ARG A 301 75.61 -2.32 -2.35
CA ARG A 301 76.05 -1.21 -1.47
C ARG A 301 75.14 0.01 -1.57
N VAL A 302 74.67 0.32 -2.79
CA VAL A 302 73.73 1.43 -3.04
C VAL A 302 72.37 1.16 -2.40
N GLN A 303 71.85 -0.07 -2.51
CA GLN A 303 70.59 -0.46 -1.88
C GLN A 303 70.69 -0.48 -0.35
N LEU A 304 71.80 -0.98 0.21
CA LEU A 304 72.06 -0.95 1.64
C LEU A 304 72.08 0.49 2.17
N TYR A 305 72.81 1.39 1.50
CA TYR A 305 72.82 2.82 1.84
C TYR A 305 71.42 3.44 1.76
N ARG A 306 70.68 3.22 0.67
CA ARG A 306 69.34 3.78 0.49
C ARG A 306 68.37 3.28 1.56
N LYS A 307 68.35 1.97 1.83
CA LYS A 307 67.48 1.35 2.85
C LYS A 307 67.85 1.88 4.25
N VAL A 308 69.11 1.77 4.66
CA VAL A 308 69.53 2.21 6.01
C VAL A 308 69.28 3.71 6.20
N LYS A 309 69.61 4.55 5.21
CA LYS A 309 69.37 5.99 5.28
C LYS A 309 67.88 6.34 5.32
N SER A 310 67.03 5.66 4.54
CA SER A 310 65.59 5.94 4.56
C SER A 310 64.94 5.59 5.89
N MET A 311 65.49 4.62 6.63
CA MET A 311 64.92 4.18 7.90
C MET A 311 65.52 4.88 9.12
N THR A 312 66.83 5.11 9.10
CA THR A 312 67.57 5.62 10.27
C THR A 312 67.90 7.10 10.15
N GLY A 313 67.69 7.71 8.98
CA GLY A 313 68.16 9.05 8.64
C GLY A 313 69.68 9.16 8.46
N ARG A 314 70.43 8.08 8.64
CA ARG A 314 71.90 8.07 8.73
C ARG A 314 72.54 7.24 7.59
N PRO A 315 73.72 7.63 7.09
CA PRO A 315 74.53 6.77 6.24
C PRO A 315 74.84 5.41 6.91
N THR A 316 75.00 4.34 6.13
CA THR A 316 75.30 2.99 6.65
C THR A 316 76.51 2.98 7.59
N SER A 317 77.60 3.65 7.23
CA SER A 317 78.81 3.73 8.09
C SER A 317 78.53 4.40 9.43
N ALA A 318 77.75 5.48 9.44
CA ALA A 318 77.36 6.16 10.67
C ALA A 318 76.42 5.31 11.53
N PHE A 319 75.56 4.50 10.90
CA PHE A 319 74.68 3.57 11.60
C PHE A 319 75.47 2.41 12.23
N ILE A 320 76.43 1.80 11.52
CA ILE A 320 77.33 0.78 12.09
C ILE A 320 78.09 1.36 13.29
N ARG A 321 78.63 2.57 13.14
CA ARG A 321 79.33 3.25 14.22
C ARG A 321 78.41 3.46 15.44
N LEU A 322 77.17 3.89 15.23
CA LEU A 322 76.18 4.03 16.30
C LEU A 322 75.93 2.69 17.02
N LEU A 323 75.75 1.59 16.28
CA LEU A 323 75.55 0.27 16.88
C LEU A 323 76.77 -0.18 17.71
N ARG A 324 77.99 0.03 17.20
CA ARG A 324 79.23 -0.23 17.95
C ARG A 324 79.31 0.60 19.24
N LEU A 325 78.95 1.87 19.16
CA LEU A 325 78.90 2.78 20.33
C LEU A 325 77.83 2.36 21.34
N GLN A 326 76.66 1.90 20.90
CA GLN A 326 75.62 1.36 21.78
C GLN A 326 76.08 0.09 22.50
N LYS A 327 76.77 -0.82 21.80
CA LYS A 327 77.40 -1.97 22.46
C LYS A 327 78.47 -1.54 23.45
N ALA A 328 79.25 -0.50 23.12
CA ALA A 328 80.26 0.04 24.01
C ALA A 328 79.65 0.56 25.32
N GLN A 329 78.51 1.27 25.25
CA GLN A 329 77.76 1.69 26.45
C GLN A 329 77.37 0.50 27.35
N LEU A 330 76.91 -0.59 26.73
CA LEU A 330 76.58 -1.81 27.46
C LEU A 330 77.83 -2.40 28.13
N LEU A 331 78.93 -2.55 27.40
CA LEU A 331 80.18 -3.10 27.95
C LEU A 331 80.79 -2.21 29.05
N LEU A 332 80.66 -0.88 28.93
CA LEU A 332 81.16 0.07 29.93
C LEU A 332 80.48 -0.09 31.29
N THR A 333 79.22 -0.54 31.29
CA THR A 333 78.37 -0.71 32.50
C THR A 333 78.29 -2.16 32.98
N THR A 334 78.59 -3.14 32.12
CA THR A 334 78.45 -4.57 32.44
C THR A 334 79.78 -5.31 32.63
N THR A 335 80.91 -4.69 32.29
CA THR A 335 82.23 -5.34 32.34
C THR A 335 83.32 -4.44 32.94
N GLU A 336 84.32 -5.07 33.56
CA GLU A 336 85.50 -4.41 34.14
C GLU A 336 86.62 -4.12 33.11
N LEU A 337 86.34 -4.33 31.82
CA LEU A 337 87.31 -4.11 30.74
C LEU A 337 87.78 -2.65 30.71
N ASN A 338 89.06 -2.39 30.46
CA ASN A 338 89.52 -0.99 30.30
C ASN A 338 88.97 -0.37 28.99
N ILE A 339 89.07 0.96 28.86
CA ILE A 339 88.45 1.68 27.73
C ILE A 339 89.04 1.25 26.39
N SER A 340 90.35 0.95 26.35
CA SER A 340 91.02 0.46 25.15
C SER A 340 90.53 -0.95 24.78
N GLU A 341 90.39 -1.85 25.76
CA GLU A 341 89.83 -3.18 25.55
C GLU A 341 88.40 -3.15 25.02
N ILE A 342 87.56 -2.24 25.53
CA ILE A 342 86.19 -2.04 25.02
C ILE A 342 86.23 -1.50 23.59
N ALA A 343 87.11 -0.54 23.30
CA ALA A 343 87.26 -0.01 21.94
C ALA A 343 87.57 -1.12 20.94
N TYR A 344 88.55 -1.98 21.26
CA TYR A 344 88.89 -3.13 20.40
C TYR A 344 87.76 -4.15 20.32
N LYS A 345 87.08 -4.45 21.44
CA LYS A 345 86.01 -5.45 21.51
C LYS A 345 84.75 -5.07 20.71
N VAL A 346 84.52 -3.78 20.48
CA VAL A 346 83.42 -3.29 19.62
C VAL A 346 83.88 -2.90 18.22
N GLY A 347 85.10 -3.29 17.83
CA GLY A 347 85.60 -3.19 16.45
C GLY A 347 86.21 -1.83 16.08
N PHE A 348 86.70 -1.04 17.04
CA PHE A 348 87.57 0.11 16.75
C PHE A 348 89.03 -0.32 16.79
N THR A 349 89.80 0.10 15.79
CA THR A 349 91.25 -0.14 15.72
C THR A 349 92.07 0.94 16.45
N ASP A 350 91.45 2.08 16.76
CA ASP A 350 92.06 3.21 17.46
C ASP A 350 91.19 3.65 18.66
N PRO A 351 91.64 3.38 19.91
CA PRO A 351 90.96 3.82 21.13
C PRO A 351 90.78 5.34 21.27
N SER A 352 91.67 6.13 20.68
CA SER A 352 91.58 7.60 20.68
C SER A 352 90.44 8.07 19.78
N TYR A 353 90.34 7.48 18.59
CA TYR A 353 89.20 7.70 17.69
C TYR A 353 87.89 7.28 18.34
N PHE A 354 87.82 6.10 18.95
CA PHE A 354 86.66 5.62 19.71
C PHE A 354 86.21 6.63 20.77
N THR A 355 87.13 7.13 21.59
CA THR A 355 86.84 8.12 22.64
C THR A 355 86.24 9.40 22.06
N ARG A 356 86.79 9.87 20.93
CA ARG A 356 86.30 11.07 20.24
C ARG A 356 84.88 10.88 19.70
N VAL A 357 84.62 9.81 18.94
CA VAL A 357 83.26 9.60 18.38
C VAL A 357 82.23 9.23 19.44
N PHE A 358 82.63 8.58 20.54
CA PHE A 358 81.75 8.34 21.67
C PHE A 358 81.33 9.66 22.33
N ARG A 359 82.27 10.59 22.51
CA ARG A 359 81.98 11.94 23.02
C ARG A 359 81.12 12.76 22.06
N GLU A 360 81.36 12.66 20.75
CA GLU A 360 80.52 13.33 19.74
C GLU A 360 79.06 12.83 19.77
N GLU A 361 78.83 11.54 19.97
CA GLU A 361 77.46 10.97 19.96
C GLU A 361 76.72 11.16 21.29
N TYR A 362 77.42 11.07 22.42
CA TYR A 362 76.79 11.06 23.76
C TYR A 362 77.11 12.28 24.63
N GLY A 363 77.94 13.21 24.16
CA GLY A 363 78.32 14.43 24.88
C GLY A 363 79.34 14.23 26.01
N MET A 364 79.77 13.01 26.29
CA MET A 364 80.72 12.66 27.35
C MET A 364 81.67 11.55 26.91
N THR A 365 82.84 11.46 27.54
CA THR A 365 83.85 10.42 27.27
C THR A 365 83.41 9.05 27.82
N PRO A 366 83.94 7.92 27.29
CA PRO A 366 83.71 6.59 27.86
C PRO A 366 84.07 6.49 29.34
N SER A 367 85.13 7.19 29.79
CA SER A 367 85.53 7.27 31.19
C SER A 367 84.46 7.92 32.07
N GLU A 368 83.90 9.04 31.60
CA GLU A 368 82.83 9.76 32.30
C GLU A 368 81.55 8.92 32.33
N TRP A 369 81.22 8.26 31.21
CA TRP A 369 80.08 7.36 31.12
C TRP A 369 80.14 6.21 32.14
N ARG A 370 81.33 5.61 32.34
CA ARG A 370 81.51 4.52 33.32
C ARG A 370 81.35 4.97 34.78
N ARG A 371 81.63 6.24 35.08
CA ARG A 371 81.52 6.78 36.45
C ARG A 371 80.10 7.18 36.81
N ARG A 372 79.20 7.21 35.83
CA ARG A 372 77.78 7.48 35.97
C ARG A 372 77.03 6.19 36.23
#